data_AF-A0A7Z9UY05-F1
#
_entry.id   AF-A0A7Z9UY05-F1
#
_cell.length_a   1.000
_cell.length_b   1.000
_cell.length_c   1.000
_cell.angle_alpha   90.00
_cell.angle_beta   90.00
_cell.angle_gamma   90.00
#
_symmetry.space_group_name_H-M   'P 1'
#
loop_
_entity.id
_entity.type
_entity.pdbx_description
1 polymer ?
#
loop_
_entity_poly.entity_id
_entity_poly.type
_entity_poly.pdbx_seq_one_letter_code
_entity_poly.pdbx_strand_id
1 'polypeptide(L)'
;MTGITATNQQILLEQNFNRKSNNPIRIPLNPKIDEYHTETDEGAIGIAVNGIPLFDPSTQAAKHPETGKRPHTLDVGELDECGGHAGRGDDYHYHIAPKCLIEEMGIEQIEQEKKAYFFLLTEVKYKPLLHYFQV
;
A
#
# COMPACT_ATOMS: atom_id res chain seq x y z
N MET A 1 -9.08 10.94 -10.35
CA MET A 1 -7.94 11.26 -9.49
C MET A 1 -7.92 12.78 -9.28
N THR A 2 -8.46 13.24 -8.15
CA THR A 2 -8.54 14.66 -7.76
C THR A 2 -7.50 14.93 -6.68
N GLY A 3 -6.84 16.09 -6.70
CA GLY A 3 -5.90 16.49 -5.65
C GLY A 3 -4.42 16.19 -5.90
N ILE A 4 -4.09 15.43 -6.95
CA ILE A 4 -2.70 15.19 -7.38
C ILE A 4 -2.09 16.50 -7.90
N THR A 5 -0.88 16.83 -7.44
CA THR A 5 -0.11 18.02 -7.86
C THR A 5 1.24 17.70 -8.49
N ALA A 6 1.69 16.44 -8.44
CA ALA A 6 2.91 15.97 -9.07
C ALA A 6 2.73 14.56 -9.65
N THR A 7 3.52 14.21 -10.67
CA THR A 7 3.46 12.89 -11.31
C THR A 7 4.81 12.19 -11.22
N ASN A 8 4.78 10.91 -10.84
CA ASN A 8 5.94 10.04 -10.96
C ASN A 8 5.93 9.32 -12.32
N GLN A 9 7.09 9.22 -12.97
CA GLN A 9 7.23 8.36 -14.13
C GLN A 9 7.69 6.98 -13.70
N GLN A 10 6.74 6.06 -13.57
CA GLN A 10 7.05 4.67 -13.22
C GLN A 10 7.59 3.90 -14.45
N ILE A 11 7.93 2.63 -14.31
CA ILE A 11 8.11 1.73 -15.46
C ILE A 11 7.25 0.52 -15.15
N LEU A 12 6.55 0.00 -16.16
CA LEU A 12 5.73 -1.18 -16.01
C LEU A 12 6.64 -2.34 -15.61
N LEU A 13 6.51 -2.79 -14.36
CA LEU A 13 7.15 -4.00 -13.86
C LEU A 13 6.07 -5.08 -13.82
N GLU A 14 6.30 -6.19 -14.50
CA GLU A 14 5.39 -7.34 -14.41
C GLU A 14 5.38 -7.88 -12.98
N GLN A 15 4.27 -7.69 -12.28
CA GLN A 15 4.01 -8.29 -10.99
C GLN A 15 3.15 -9.54 -11.18
N ASN A 16 3.80 -10.72 -11.25
CA ASN A 16 3.15 -11.97 -11.62
C ASN A 16 2.52 -12.68 -10.41
N PHE A 17 1.42 -12.13 -9.89
CA PHE A 17 0.73 -12.64 -8.69
C PHE A 17 -0.30 -13.75 -8.95
N ASN A 18 -0.39 -14.26 -10.19
CA ASN A 18 -1.40 -15.24 -10.54
C ASN A 18 -1.19 -16.57 -9.78
N ARG A 19 -2.26 -17.32 -9.49
CA ARG A 19 -2.20 -18.60 -8.77
C ARG A 19 -1.29 -19.66 -9.42
N LYS A 20 -1.04 -19.54 -10.73
CA LYS A 20 -0.19 -20.43 -11.53
C LYS A 20 1.26 -19.94 -11.63
N SER A 21 1.60 -18.79 -11.04
CA SER A 21 2.97 -18.27 -11.02
C SER A 21 3.78 -19.04 -9.98
N ASN A 22 5.10 -18.94 -10.06
CA ASN A 22 5.98 -19.50 -9.05
C ASN A 22 5.91 -18.74 -7.71
N ASN A 23 5.09 -17.67 -7.60
CA ASN A 23 4.92 -16.87 -6.40
C ASN A 23 3.45 -16.39 -6.23
N PRO A 24 2.50 -17.28 -5.88
CA PRO A 24 1.12 -16.88 -5.66
C PRO A 24 0.99 -16.09 -4.35
N ILE A 25 0.21 -14.99 -4.37
CA ILE A 25 -0.18 -14.30 -3.14
C ILE A 25 -1.03 -15.25 -2.28
N ARG A 26 -0.68 -15.37 -0.99
CA ARG A 26 -1.45 -16.12 0.01
C ARG A 26 -1.84 -15.20 1.14
N ILE A 27 -3.14 -15.09 1.39
CA ILE A 27 -3.67 -14.39 2.55
C ILE A 27 -4.01 -15.46 3.61
N PRO A 28 -3.21 -15.58 4.69
CA PRO A 28 -3.52 -16.53 5.76
C PRO A 28 -4.80 -16.10 6.48
N LEU A 29 -5.64 -17.06 6.85
CA LEU A 29 -6.88 -16.79 7.62
C LEU A 29 -6.58 -16.36 9.06
N ASN A 30 -5.42 -16.74 9.59
CA ASN A 30 -4.94 -16.38 10.92
C ASN A 30 -3.48 -15.91 10.79
N PRO A 31 -3.24 -14.68 10.31
CA PRO A 31 -1.89 -14.13 10.24
C PRO A 31 -1.29 -14.03 11.66
N LYS A 32 0.03 -14.15 11.73
CA LYS A 32 0.79 -13.92 12.96
C LYS A 32 1.88 -12.93 12.65
N ILE A 33 2.18 -12.09 13.64
CA ILE A 33 3.31 -11.18 13.60
C ILE A 33 4.58 -12.02 13.45
N ASP A 34 5.39 -11.68 12.45
CA ASP A 34 6.68 -12.28 12.20
C ASP A 34 7.69 -11.67 13.16
N GLU A 35 8.56 -12.51 13.73
CA GLU A 35 9.63 -12.02 14.60
C GLU A 35 10.64 -11.18 13.78
N TYR A 36 10.73 -11.44 12.48
CA TYR A 36 11.64 -10.78 11.56
C TYR A 36 10.91 -9.78 10.66
N HIS A 37 11.28 -8.51 10.80
CA HIS A 37 10.72 -7.44 9.98
C HIS A 37 11.67 -7.11 8.83
N THR A 38 11.12 -7.08 7.62
CA THR A 38 11.88 -6.72 6.42
C THR A 38 11.57 -5.28 6.05
N GLU A 39 12.59 -4.52 5.65
CA GLU A 39 12.35 -3.21 5.05
C GLU A 39 11.61 -3.41 3.74
N THR A 40 10.57 -2.63 3.53
CA THR A 40 9.85 -2.58 2.26
C THR A 40 10.65 -1.79 1.24
N ASP A 41 10.55 -2.20 -0.02
CA ASP A 41 11.01 -1.41 -1.16
C ASP A 41 9.80 -0.77 -1.84
N GLU A 42 9.99 0.05 -2.87
CA GLU A 42 9.00 0.95 -3.49
C GLU A 42 7.79 0.27 -4.19
N GLY A 43 7.57 -1.03 -3.96
CA GLY A 43 6.52 -1.85 -4.57
C GLY A 43 5.37 -2.20 -3.62
N ALA A 44 4.56 -3.18 -4.03
CA ALA A 44 3.40 -3.66 -3.28
C ALA A 44 3.82 -4.35 -1.96
N ILE A 45 3.19 -3.91 -0.87
CA ILE A 45 3.36 -4.42 0.50
C ILE A 45 2.08 -5.04 1.05
N GLY A 46 0.95 -4.85 0.38
CA GLY A 46 -0.36 -5.31 0.81
C GLY A 46 -1.41 -5.26 -0.30
N ILE A 47 -2.61 -5.73 0.00
CA ILE A 47 -3.79 -5.67 -0.87
C ILE A 47 -5.03 -5.26 -0.08
N ALA A 48 -5.80 -4.30 -0.60
CA ALA A 48 -7.08 -3.88 -0.01
C ALA A 48 -8.15 -4.94 -0.23
N VAL A 49 -9.22 -4.88 0.56
CA VAL A 49 -10.38 -5.78 0.40
C VAL A 49 -11.07 -5.66 -0.95
N ASN A 50 -10.93 -4.51 -1.64
CA ASN A 50 -11.41 -4.31 -3.01
C ASN A 50 -10.42 -4.81 -4.08
N GLY A 51 -9.30 -5.44 -3.69
CA GLY A 51 -8.30 -6.01 -4.58
C GLY A 51 -7.23 -5.03 -5.06
N ILE A 52 -7.30 -3.75 -4.66
CA ILE A 52 -6.33 -2.73 -5.07
C ILE A 52 -5.04 -2.87 -4.23
N PRO A 53 -3.84 -2.89 -4.84
CA PRO A 53 -2.60 -2.97 -4.10
C PRO A 53 -2.34 -1.79 -3.16
N LEU A 54 -1.66 -2.06 -2.04
CA LEU A 54 -1.02 -1.06 -1.18
C LEU A 54 0.48 -1.13 -1.42
N PHE A 55 1.09 -0.02 -1.80
CA PHE A 55 2.52 0.12 -2.02
C PHE A 55 3.20 0.75 -0.81
N ASP A 56 4.53 0.61 -0.73
CA ASP A 56 5.34 1.32 0.26
C ASP A 56 5.04 2.83 0.22
N PRO A 57 4.92 3.53 1.36
CA PRO A 57 4.54 4.95 1.35
C PRO A 57 5.53 5.87 0.62
N SER A 58 6.76 5.41 0.38
CA SER A 58 7.76 6.16 -0.33
C SER A 58 7.52 6.17 -1.84
N THR A 59 7.91 7.26 -2.48
CA THR A 59 7.99 7.37 -3.94
C THR A 59 8.92 6.30 -4.52
N GLN A 60 8.80 6.04 -5.82
CA GLN A 60 9.75 5.20 -6.57
C GLN A 60 11.00 5.97 -7.03
N ALA A 61 11.20 7.20 -6.56
CA ALA A 61 12.34 8.02 -6.92
C ALA A 61 13.67 7.44 -6.38
N ALA A 62 14.79 7.97 -6.85
CA ALA A 62 16.09 7.63 -6.30
C ALA A 62 16.16 7.97 -4.80
N LYS A 63 16.80 7.11 -4.02
CA LYS A 63 17.11 7.37 -2.61
C LYS A 63 17.94 8.64 -2.51
N HIS A 64 17.60 9.50 -1.56
CA HIS A 64 18.38 10.70 -1.27
C HIS A 64 19.81 10.29 -0.88
N PRO A 65 20.86 10.88 -1.50
CA PRO A 65 22.23 10.42 -1.34
C PRO A 65 22.73 10.48 0.11
N GLU A 66 22.23 11.43 0.89
CA GLU A 66 22.65 11.61 2.28
C GLU A 66 21.85 10.80 3.30
N THR A 67 20.54 10.62 3.07
CA THR A 67 19.65 9.98 4.07
C THR A 67 19.39 8.51 3.74
N GLY A 68 19.67 8.08 2.51
CA GLY A 68 19.37 6.74 2.01
C GLY A 68 17.87 6.46 1.88
N LYS A 69 17.00 7.46 2.06
CA LYS A 69 15.54 7.32 2.02
C LYS A 69 14.96 7.93 0.76
N ARG A 70 13.84 7.38 0.30
CA ARG A 70 13.04 7.98 -0.77
C ARG A 70 12.07 9.01 -0.16
N PRO A 71 11.69 10.08 -0.89
CA PRO A 71 10.62 10.98 -0.47
C PRO A 71 9.31 10.21 -0.24
N HIS A 72 8.44 10.72 0.62
CA HIS A 72 7.10 10.15 0.84
C HIS A 72 6.14 10.62 -0.27
N THR A 73 5.33 9.72 -0.84
CA THR A 73 4.39 10.03 -1.96
C THR A 73 3.39 11.13 -1.62
N LEU A 74 2.83 11.09 -0.42
CA LEU A 74 1.98 12.17 0.12
C LEU A 74 2.68 13.54 0.09
N ASP A 75 3.92 13.62 0.59
CA ASP A 75 4.64 14.88 0.76
C ASP A 75 5.03 15.51 -0.58
N VAL A 76 5.22 14.68 -1.61
CA VAL A 76 5.54 15.16 -2.96
C VAL A 76 4.30 15.43 -3.81
N GLY A 77 3.08 15.20 -3.29
CA GLY A 77 1.83 15.52 -3.98
C GLY A 77 1.45 14.54 -5.09
N GLU A 78 1.88 13.29 -4.99
CA GLU A 78 1.59 12.24 -5.97
C GLU A 78 0.23 11.53 -5.72
N LEU A 79 -0.43 11.80 -4.59
CA LEU A 79 -1.66 11.10 -4.17
C LEU A 79 -2.92 11.90 -4.46
N ASP A 80 -3.98 11.19 -4.85
CA ASP A 80 -5.32 11.74 -4.90
C ASP A 80 -5.99 11.79 -3.52
N GLU A 81 -7.21 12.32 -3.47
CA GLU A 81 -8.01 12.44 -2.24
C GLU A 81 -8.30 11.09 -1.56
N CYS A 82 -8.28 9.99 -2.32
CA CYS A 82 -8.47 8.63 -1.83
C CYS A 82 -7.17 8.01 -1.28
N GLY A 83 -6.02 8.68 -1.40
CA GLY A 83 -4.73 8.22 -0.87
C GLY A 83 -3.96 7.30 -1.82
N GLY A 84 -4.29 7.33 -3.12
CA GLY A 84 -3.62 6.53 -4.15
C GLY A 84 -3.37 7.31 -5.43
N HIS A 85 -2.82 6.61 -6.42
CA HIS A 85 -2.70 7.13 -7.79
C HIS A 85 -2.60 5.97 -8.78
N ALA A 86 -2.74 6.29 -10.06
CA ALA A 86 -2.43 5.35 -11.14
C ALA A 86 -0.94 5.36 -11.45
N GLY A 87 -0.37 4.17 -11.60
CA GLY A 87 0.95 3.97 -12.16
C GLY A 87 0.98 4.03 -13.69
N ARG A 88 2.11 3.64 -14.27
CA ARG A 88 2.20 3.45 -15.73
C ARG A 88 1.61 2.10 -16.10
N GLY A 89 0.60 2.12 -16.97
CA GLY A 89 -0.21 0.93 -17.29
C GLY A 89 -1.59 0.95 -16.65
N ASP A 90 -1.99 2.08 -16.05
CA ASP A 90 -3.30 2.30 -15.41
C ASP A 90 -3.58 1.38 -14.20
N ASP A 91 -2.52 0.92 -13.51
CA ASP A 91 -2.64 0.22 -12.25
C ASP A 91 -2.81 1.23 -11.10
N TYR A 92 -4.06 1.49 -10.72
CA TYR A 92 -4.33 2.28 -9.52
C TYR A 92 -3.89 1.52 -8.26
N HIS A 93 -3.19 2.20 -7.35
CA HIS A 93 -2.72 1.65 -6.07
C HIS A 93 -2.71 2.72 -4.99
N TYR A 94 -2.81 2.28 -3.72
CA TYR A 94 -2.72 3.15 -2.55
C TYR A 94 -1.27 3.21 -2.06
N HIS A 95 -0.88 4.34 -1.46
CA HIS A 95 0.37 4.47 -0.69
C HIS A 95 0.11 4.78 0.79
N ILE A 96 -1.12 5.18 1.12
CA ILE A 96 -1.58 5.47 2.48
C ILE A 96 -2.95 4.81 2.70
N ALA A 97 -3.56 5.06 3.86
CA ALA A 97 -4.91 4.59 4.15
C ALA A 97 -5.92 5.03 3.06
N PRO A 98 -6.72 4.11 2.49
CA PRO A 98 -7.59 4.31 1.33
C PRO A 98 -8.88 4.96 1.79
N LYS A 99 -8.86 6.28 1.97
CA LYS A 99 -9.93 7.03 2.61
C LYS A 99 -11.30 6.72 2.01
N CYS A 100 -11.39 6.74 0.68
CA CYS A 100 -12.65 6.47 -0.03
C CYS A 100 -13.16 5.04 0.19
N LEU A 101 -12.28 4.03 0.29
CA LEU A 101 -12.70 2.65 0.59
C LEU A 101 -13.18 2.53 2.04
N ILE A 102 -12.48 3.15 2.98
CA ILE A 102 -12.86 3.19 4.39
C ILE A 102 -14.24 3.86 4.55
N GLU A 103 -14.48 4.94 3.82
CA GLU A 103 -15.76 5.64 3.78
C GLU A 103 -16.87 4.75 3.17
N GLU A 104 -16.59 4.06 2.07
CA GLU A 104 -17.54 3.14 1.43
C GLU A 104 -17.93 1.96 2.34
N MET A 105 -16.97 1.40 3.07
CA MET A 105 -17.22 0.32 4.04
C MET A 105 -18.04 0.81 5.25
N GLY A 106 -17.92 2.09 5.58
CA GLY A 106 -18.64 2.74 6.67
C GLY A 106 -17.96 2.57 8.04
N ILE A 107 -18.12 3.60 8.87
CA ILE A 107 -17.46 3.73 10.19
C ILE A 107 -17.81 2.58 11.14
N GLU A 108 -19.02 2.03 11.08
CA GLU A 108 -19.41 0.90 11.96
C GLU A 108 -18.53 -0.33 11.71
N GLN A 109 -18.35 -0.72 10.45
CA GLN A 109 -17.54 -1.87 10.06
C GLN A 109 -16.07 -1.68 10.46
N ILE A 110 -15.54 -0.46 10.28
CA ILE A 110 -14.13 -0.16 10.51
C ILE A 110 -13.83 0.05 12.00
N GLU A 111 -14.63 0.87 12.68
CA GLU A 111 -14.33 1.32 14.04
C GLU A 111 -14.95 0.46 15.14
N GLN A 112 -16.14 -0.10 14.90
CA GLN A 112 -16.84 -0.93 15.90
C GLN A 112 -16.57 -2.41 15.70
N GLU A 113 -16.75 -2.90 14.47
CA GLU A 113 -16.56 -4.32 14.14
C GLU A 113 -15.09 -4.68 13.89
N LYS A 114 -14.21 -3.68 13.73
CA LYS A 114 -12.78 -3.85 13.42
C LYS A 114 -12.54 -4.75 12.20
N LYS A 115 -13.39 -4.65 11.19
CA LYS A 115 -13.19 -5.35 9.92
C LYS A 115 -11.94 -4.84 9.24
N ALA A 116 -11.10 -5.77 8.82
CA ALA A 116 -9.94 -5.46 8.02
C ALA A 116 -10.36 -4.83 6.69
N TYR A 117 -9.65 -3.78 6.28
CA TYR A 117 -9.77 -3.18 4.96
C TYR A 117 -8.51 -3.40 4.09
N PHE A 118 -7.47 -4.03 4.67
CA PHE A 118 -6.26 -4.49 3.99
C PHE A 118 -5.68 -5.77 4.60
N PHE A 119 -4.89 -6.46 3.77
CA PHE A 119 -4.00 -7.54 4.19
C PHE A 119 -2.57 -7.20 3.78
N LEU A 120 -1.65 -7.21 4.74
CA LEU A 120 -0.23 -7.04 4.47
C LEU A 120 0.38 -8.35 3.95
N LEU A 121 1.22 -8.25 2.93
CA LEU A 121 1.98 -9.36 2.36
C LEU A 121 3.31 -9.59 3.09
N THR A 122 3.80 -8.57 3.78
CA THR A 122 5.00 -8.62 4.63
C THR A 122 4.79 -7.80 5.89
N GLU A 123 5.45 -8.18 6.98
CA GLU A 123 5.50 -7.34 8.17
C GLU A 123 6.50 -6.20 7.98
N VAL A 124 5.95 -4.99 7.91
CA VAL A 124 6.69 -3.76 7.62
C VAL A 124 7.04 -3.05 8.92
N LYS A 125 8.27 -2.53 9.06
CA LYS A 125 8.69 -1.75 10.24
C LYS A 125 8.01 -0.37 10.38
N TYR A 126 7.03 -0.03 9.55
CA TYR A 126 6.38 1.27 9.57
C TYR A 126 5.33 1.38 10.70
N LYS A 127 5.79 1.92 11.84
CA LYS A 127 4.98 2.29 13.00
C LYS A 127 3.70 3.12 12.74
N PRO A 128 3.60 4.03 11.74
CA PRO A 128 2.36 4.81 11.57
C PRO A 128 1.23 4.03 10.88
N LEU A 129 1.52 2.92 10.19
CA LEU A 129 0.49 2.10 9.55
C LEU A 129 -0.17 1.13 10.54
N LEU A 130 0.59 0.58 11.50
CA LEU A 130 0.16 -0.42 12.48
C LEU A 130 -1.09 -0.08 13.32
N HIS A 131 -1.51 1.19 13.42
CA HIS A 131 -2.67 1.57 14.24
C HIS A 131 -4.03 1.18 13.66
N TYR A 132 -4.10 0.71 12.41
CA TYR A 132 -5.37 0.33 11.79
C TYR A 132 -5.42 -1.09 11.19
N PHE A 133 -4.33 -1.85 11.29
CA PHE A 133 -4.30 -3.26 10.86
C PHE A 133 -4.49 -4.14 12.10
N GLN A 134 -5.68 -4.09 12.71
CA GLN A 134 -6.03 -5.08 13.73
C GLN A 134 -6.37 -6.39 13.02
N VAL A 135 -5.54 -7.39 13.29
CA VAL A 135 -5.92 -8.82 13.30
C VAL A 135 -6.29 -9.16 14.74
#